data_AF-A0A7C4JHW4-F1
#
_entry.id   AF-A0A7C4JHW4-F1
#
_cell.length_a   1.000
_cell.length_b   1.000
_cell.length_c   1.000
_cell.angle_alpha   90.00
_cell.angle_beta   90.00
_cell.angle_gamma   90.00
#
_symmetry.space_group_name_H-M   'P 1'
#
loop_
_entity.id
_entity.type
_entity.pdbx_description
1 polymer ?
#
loop_
_entity_poly.entity_id
_entity_poly.type
_entity_poly.pdbx_seq_one_letter_code
_entity_poly.pdbx_strand_id
1 'polypeptide(L)'
;MARVLLVLPFVVASLFYLRDVLTGVWPPYPGDLRVHPELGKPWPMWPVDNPGDWLPNGLDLADANGDGYPDLLVNYEFSGRIRVVLHPGPGLCRWRYWPAVDVGFFPNAENAAFGDLDGDGFVDIVVVHGVEGASLEPGISVLWGGAGLRWSPGGLLPESRGGWHFLEVQVADIDGDGFPDIVVGGRASRPAGGPKD
;
A
#
# COMPACT_ATOMS: atom_id res chain seq x y z
N MET A 1 13.65 24.02 0.90
CA MET A 1 12.31 23.38 0.96
C MET A 1 12.16 22.68 2.31
N ALA A 2 10.97 22.68 2.92
CA ALA A 2 10.71 21.95 4.16
C ALA A 2 10.40 20.49 3.82
N ARG A 3 10.94 19.54 4.62
CA ARG A 3 10.64 18.11 4.49
C ARG A 3 9.41 17.78 5.36
N VAL A 4 8.60 16.83 4.93
CA VAL A 4 7.33 16.45 5.58
C VAL A 4 7.30 14.92 5.72
N LEU A 5 6.74 14.42 6.83
CA LEU A 5 6.43 13.01 7.00
C LEU A 5 4.94 12.80 6.69
N LEU A 6 4.65 11.93 5.73
CA LEU A 6 3.28 11.50 5.44
C LEU A 6 3.00 10.25 6.27
N VAL A 7 1.83 10.20 6.91
CA VAL A 7 1.46 9.08 7.76
C VAL A 7 0.06 8.59 7.41
N LEU A 8 -0.07 7.27 7.29
CA LEU A 8 -1.33 6.56 7.25
C LEU A 8 -1.70 6.21 8.70
N PRO A 9 -2.82 6.73 9.23
CA PRO A 9 -3.17 6.50 10.62
C PRO A 9 -3.50 5.02 10.85
N PHE A 10 -2.82 4.40 11.82
CA PHE A 10 -3.09 3.06 12.32
C PHE A 10 -3.81 3.18 13.67
N VAL A 11 -5.08 2.76 13.75
CA VAL A 11 -5.82 2.82 15.01
C VAL A 11 -5.97 1.39 15.57
N VAL A 12 -5.36 1.13 16.73
CA VAL A 12 -5.62 -0.09 17.49
C VAL A 12 -6.83 0.16 18.38
N ALA A 13 -7.90 -0.62 18.22
CA ALA A 13 -9.08 -0.52 19.06
C ALA A 13 -8.79 -1.04 20.48
N SER A 14 -8.38 -0.13 21.38
CA SER A 14 -8.59 -0.31 22.81
C SER A 14 -8.99 1.03 23.45
N LEU A 15 -10.28 1.14 23.77
CA LEU A 15 -10.93 2.04 24.76
C LEU A 15 -10.70 3.57 24.71
N PHE A 16 -9.83 4.14 23.88
CA PHE A 16 -9.49 5.57 23.95
C PHE A 16 -10.16 6.51 22.92
N TYR A 17 -10.93 6.01 21.96
CA TYR A 17 -11.18 6.80 20.73
C TYR A 17 -12.63 6.97 20.26
N LEU A 18 -13.59 6.96 21.20
CA LEU A 18 -14.94 7.48 20.89
C LEU A 18 -14.90 8.98 20.50
N ARG A 19 -13.87 9.71 20.94
CA ARG A 19 -13.64 11.13 20.60
C ARG A 19 -13.13 11.31 19.16
N ASP A 20 -12.32 10.40 18.65
CA ASP A 20 -11.67 10.52 17.33
C ASP A 20 -12.66 10.40 16.18
N VAL A 21 -13.64 9.50 16.34
CA VAL A 21 -14.78 9.34 15.44
C VAL A 21 -15.63 10.62 15.42
N LEU A 22 -15.67 11.38 16.52
CA LEU A 22 -16.51 12.57 16.65
C LEU A 22 -15.82 13.88 16.21
N THR A 23 -14.48 13.96 16.24
CA THR A 23 -13.76 15.24 16.01
C THR A 23 -12.97 15.32 14.71
N GLY A 24 -12.74 14.21 13.99
CA GLY A 24 -12.16 14.22 12.63
C GLY A 24 -10.76 14.84 12.49
N VAL A 25 -10.06 15.06 13.61
CA VAL A 25 -8.75 15.71 13.67
C VAL A 25 -7.92 15.04 14.76
N TRP A 26 -6.77 14.50 14.37
CA TRP A 26 -5.75 14.01 15.28
C TRP A 26 -4.74 15.13 15.60
N PRO A 27 -4.49 15.51 16.87
CA PRO A 27 -3.18 15.99 17.28
C PRO A 27 -2.24 14.78 17.47
N PRO A 28 -0.94 14.86 17.11
CA PRO A 28 -0.01 13.74 17.19
C PRO A 28 0.02 13.15 18.61
N TYR A 29 0.23 11.83 18.70
CA TYR A 29 0.34 11.10 19.97
C TYR A 29 1.15 11.93 20.98
N PRO A 30 0.63 12.20 22.19
CA PRO A 30 1.38 12.94 23.21
C PRO A 30 2.41 11.98 23.84
N GLY A 31 3.42 11.63 23.06
CA GLY A 31 4.63 10.97 23.53
C GLY A 31 5.71 12.03 23.65
N ASP A 32 6.31 12.11 24.83
CA ASP A 32 7.55 12.83 25.16
C ASP A 32 8.43 13.06 23.93
N LEU A 33 8.32 14.26 23.32
CA LEU A 33 9.08 14.65 22.14
C LEU A 33 10.53 14.88 22.56
N ARG A 34 11.29 13.81 22.72
CA ARG A 34 12.75 13.89 22.80
C ARG A 34 13.22 14.65 21.58
N VAL A 35 13.78 15.83 21.81
CA VAL A 35 14.33 16.66 20.74
C VAL A 35 15.60 15.96 20.27
N HIS A 36 15.61 15.54 19.01
CA HIS A 36 16.75 14.94 18.31
C HIS A 36 17.39 16.00 17.39
N PRO A 37 18.20 16.94 17.92
CA PRO A 37 18.77 18.04 17.14
C PRO A 37 19.64 17.58 15.97
N GLU A 38 20.20 16.37 16.04
CA GLU A 38 20.94 15.71 14.97
C GLU A 38 20.09 15.46 13.71
N LEU A 39 18.76 15.38 13.86
CA LEU A 39 17.81 15.22 12.75
C LEU A 39 17.38 16.55 12.11
N GLY A 40 17.88 17.68 12.64
CA GLY A 40 17.62 19.01 12.12
C GLY A 40 16.23 19.55 12.44
N LYS A 41 15.61 20.25 11.48
CA LYS A 41 14.27 20.84 11.67
C LYS A 41 13.22 19.73 11.87
N PRO A 42 12.20 19.93 12.73
CA PRO A 42 11.12 18.98 12.90
C PRO A 42 10.42 18.65 11.58
N TRP A 43 10.06 17.38 11.41
CA TRP A 43 9.31 16.89 10.26
C TRP A 43 7.83 16.83 10.66
N PRO A 44 6.99 17.78 10.20
CA PRO A 44 5.58 17.73 10.54
C PRO A 44 4.94 16.47 9.93
N MET A 45 4.08 15.82 10.71
CA MET A 45 3.28 14.68 10.28
C MET A 45 1.93 15.14 9.75
N TRP A 46 1.56 14.69 8.55
CA TRP A 46 0.24 14.94 7.98
C TRP A 46 -0.49 13.63 7.66
N PRO A 47 -1.76 13.49 8.09
CA PRO A 47 -2.58 12.35 7.69
C PRO A 47 -2.99 12.51 6.22
N VAL A 48 -2.86 11.43 5.45
CA VAL A 48 -3.11 11.45 3.99
C VAL A 48 -4.40 10.73 3.58
N ASP A 49 -4.66 9.56 4.15
CA ASP A 49 -5.87 8.77 3.87
C ASP A 49 -6.51 8.29 5.18
N ASN A 50 -7.83 8.07 5.16
CA ASN A 50 -8.60 7.45 6.25
C ASN A 50 -9.99 7.04 5.71
N PRO A 51 -10.11 5.87 5.09
CA PRO A 51 -11.39 5.37 4.56
C PRO A 51 -12.37 4.91 5.65
N GLY A 52 -12.03 5.09 6.94
CA GLY A 52 -12.75 4.48 8.05
C GLY A 52 -12.40 2.99 8.26
N ASP A 53 -11.37 2.51 7.57
CA ASP A 53 -10.86 1.15 7.70
C ASP A 53 -9.61 1.12 8.59
N TRP A 54 -9.30 -0.06 9.09
CA TRP A 54 -8.23 -0.30 10.04
C TRP A 54 -7.05 -0.97 9.33
N LEU A 55 -5.84 -0.70 9.80
CA LEU A 55 -4.64 -1.49 9.51
C LEU A 55 -4.16 -1.38 8.04
N PRO A 56 -3.68 -0.19 7.61
CA PRO A 56 -2.91 -0.09 6.39
C PRO A 56 -1.56 -0.82 6.58
N ASN A 57 -1.25 -1.80 5.72
CA ASN A 57 -0.03 -2.62 5.86
C ASN A 57 1.06 -2.24 4.84
N GLY A 58 0.68 -1.99 3.59
CA GLY A 58 1.60 -1.64 2.52
C GLY A 58 1.46 -0.19 2.05
N LEU A 59 2.55 0.32 1.49
CA LEU A 59 2.65 1.64 0.89
C LEU A 59 3.62 1.56 -0.28
N ASP A 60 3.16 2.00 -1.46
CA ASP A 60 4.01 2.18 -2.63
C ASP A 60 3.72 3.52 -3.33
N LEU A 61 4.63 3.96 -4.21
CA LEU A 61 4.61 5.29 -4.83
C LEU A 61 4.81 5.22 -6.35
N ALA A 62 3.89 5.80 -7.11
CA ALA A 62 4.04 6.01 -8.55
C ALA A 62 3.20 7.20 -9.03
N ASP A 63 3.51 7.77 -10.19
CA ASP A 63 2.64 8.76 -10.85
C ASP A 63 1.51 8.02 -11.58
N ALA A 64 0.47 7.62 -10.84
CA ALA A 64 -0.60 6.77 -11.37
C ALA A 64 -1.55 7.54 -12.29
N ASN A 65 -1.64 8.87 -12.15
CA ASN A 65 -2.50 9.72 -12.96
C ASN A 65 -1.78 10.49 -14.09
N GLY A 66 -0.44 10.45 -14.13
CA GLY A 66 0.40 11.09 -15.15
C GLY A 66 0.58 12.61 -14.96
N ASP A 67 0.37 13.14 -13.76
CA ASP A 67 0.44 14.58 -13.46
C ASP A 67 1.84 15.06 -12.99
N GLY A 68 2.78 14.13 -12.89
CA GLY A 68 4.17 14.38 -12.46
C GLY A 68 4.36 14.39 -10.95
N TYR A 69 3.34 14.04 -10.15
CA TYR A 69 3.46 13.88 -8.70
C TYR A 69 3.28 12.41 -8.29
N PRO A 70 4.03 11.94 -7.27
CA PRO A 70 3.87 10.57 -6.79
C PRO A 70 2.56 10.41 -6.01
N ASP A 71 1.66 9.60 -6.54
CA ASP A 71 0.47 9.07 -5.88
C ASP A 71 0.85 7.91 -4.94
N LEU A 72 -0.01 7.58 -3.99
CA LEU A 72 0.19 6.47 -3.05
C LEU A 72 -0.65 5.26 -3.43
N LEU A 73 -0.10 4.07 -3.34
CA LEU A 73 -0.85 2.81 -3.27
C LEU A 73 -0.90 2.35 -1.81
N VAL A 74 -2.09 2.07 -1.32
CA VAL A 74 -2.31 1.64 0.08
C VAL A 74 -3.26 0.46 0.12
N ASN A 75 -2.87 -0.62 0.80
CA ASN A 75 -3.76 -1.74 1.13
C ASN A 75 -4.15 -1.73 2.61
N TYR A 76 -5.41 -2.04 2.87
CA TYR A 76 -5.98 -2.20 4.20
C TYR A 76 -6.27 -3.68 4.42
N GLU A 77 -5.45 -4.36 5.20
CA GLU A 77 -5.43 -5.82 5.31
C GLU A 77 -6.81 -6.40 5.65
N PHE A 78 -7.43 -5.89 6.71
CA PHE A 78 -8.67 -6.45 7.25
C PHE A 78 -9.90 -6.08 6.43
N SER A 79 -9.97 -4.85 5.91
CA SER A 79 -11.07 -4.47 5.02
C SER A 79 -10.86 -4.99 3.60
N GLY A 80 -9.66 -5.46 3.26
CA GLY A 80 -9.27 -5.90 1.94
C GLY A 80 -9.19 -4.80 0.89
N ARG A 81 -9.40 -3.52 1.24
CA ARG A 81 -9.40 -2.45 0.23
C ARG A 81 -7.99 -2.18 -0.25
N ILE A 82 -7.85 -2.10 -1.57
CA ILE A 82 -6.67 -1.55 -2.24
C ILE A 82 -7.07 -0.17 -2.77
N ARG A 83 -6.25 0.85 -2.47
CA ARG A 83 -6.57 2.25 -2.74
C ARG A 83 -5.41 2.94 -3.41
N VAL A 84 -5.71 3.69 -4.47
CA VAL A 84 -4.80 4.67 -5.03
C VAL A 84 -5.20 6.04 -4.50
N VAL A 85 -4.30 6.67 -3.74
CA VAL A 85 -4.49 7.98 -3.10
C VAL A 85 -3.70 9.01 -3.88
N LEU A 86 -4.41 9.93 -4.51
CA LEU A 86 -3.87 10.87 -5.49
C LEU A 86 -3.21 12.06 -4.83
N HIS A 87 -2.00 12.38 -5.26
CA HIS A 87 -1.29 13.56 -4.83
C HIS A 87 -2.10 14.82 -5.23
N PRO A 88 -2.42 15.74 -4.30
CA PRO A 88 -3.33 16.85 -4.56
C PRO A 88 -2.67 18.01 -5.34
N GLY A 89 -1.54 17.76 -5.98
CA GLY A 89 -0.67 18.77 -6.57
C GLY A 89 0.20 19.56 -5.55
N PRO A 90 0.88 20.63 -6.01
CA PRO A 90 1.89 21.33 -5.23
C PRO A 90 1.29 22.09 -4.05
N GLY A 91 2.03 22.18 -2.95
CA GLY A 91 1.63 22.94 -1.75
C GLY A 91 0.87 22.14 -0.69
N LEU A 92 0.70 20.82 -0.91
CA LEU A 92 0.26 19.76 0.02
C LEU A 92 -0.81 20.17 1.04
N CYS A 93 -2.02 19.66 0.81
CA CYS A 93 -3.21 19.94 1.62
C CYS A 93 -3.10 19.35 3.03
N ARG A 94 -2.63 20.12 3.99
CA ARG A 94 -2.44 19.71 5.40
C ARG A 94 -3.73 19.53 6.23
N TRP A 95 -4.90 19.83 5.66
CA TRP A 95 -6.16 19.93 6.40
C TRP A 95 -7.27 19.00 5.91
N ARG A 96 -7.01 18.19 4.88
CA ARG A 96 -7.98 17.26 4.29
C ARG A 96 -7.24 16.02 3.80
N TYR A 97 -7.88 14.87 3.92
CA TYR A 97 -7.43 13.66 3.24
C TYR A 97 -7.40 13.88 1.73
N TRP A 98 -6.47 13.19 1.08
CA TRP A 98 -6.27 13.32 -0.36
C TRP A 98 -7.39 12.60 -1.13
N PRO A 99 -7.68 12.99 -2.38
CA PRO A 99 -8.57 12.23 -3.24
C PRO A 99 -8.08 10.79 -3.38
N ALA A 100 -8.97 9.82 -3.43
CA ALA A 100 -8.59 8.42 -3.57
C ALA A 100 -9.63 7.62 -4.36
N VAL A 101 -9.19 6.52 -4.96
CA VAL A 101 -10.03 5.56 -5.67
C VAL A 101 -9.80 4.15 -5.10
N ASP A 102 -10.88 3.44 -4.82
CA ASP A 102 -10.85 2.01 -4.49
C ASP A 102 -10.64 1.23 -5.80
N VAL A 103 -9.59 0.42 -5.87
CA VAL A 103 -9.20 -0.29 -7.11
C VAL A 103 -9.39 -1.80 -7.03
N GLY A 104 -9.59 -2.34 -5.83
CA GLY A 104 -9.82 -3.77 -5.64
C GLY A 104 -10.18 -4.12 -4.20
N PHE A 105 -10.69 -5.35 -4.03
CA PHE A 105 -11.04 -5.94 -2.74
C PHE A 105 -10.36 -7.31 -2.60
N PHE A 106 -9.34 -7.36 -1.75
CA PHE A 106 -8.49 -8.50 -1.47
C PHE A 106 -8.35 -8.66 0.05
N PRO A 107 -9.27 -9.38 0.73
CA PRO A 107 -9.15 -9.66 2.16
C PRO A 107 -7.80 -10.27 2.53
N ASN A 108 -7.20 -9.75 3.60
CA ASN A 108 -5.86 -10.12 4.06
C ASN A 108 -4.79 -9.89 2.99
N ALA A 109 -4.91 -8.78 2.25
CA ALA A 109 -3.83 -8.26 1.45
C ALA A 109 -2.72 -7.74 2.37
N GLU A 110 -1.53 -8.32 2.25
CA GLU A 110 -0.37 -7.97 3.06
C GLU A 110 0.34 -6.75 2.49
N ASN A 111 0.50 -6.71 1.16
CA ASN A 111 1.10 -5.58 0.47
C ASN A 111 0.58 -5.49 -0.99
N ALA A 112 0.81 -4.34 -1.62
CA ALA A 112 0.58 -4.11 -3.03
C ALA A 112 1.64 -3.17 -3.62
N ALA A 113 1.97 -3.35 -4.89
CA ALA A 113 2.97 -2.56 -5.60
C ALA A 113 2.46 -2.10 -6.97
N PHE A 114 2.96 -0.96 -7.41
CA PHE A 114 2.76 -0.40 -8.74
C PHE A 114 3.79 -0.92 -9.75
N GLY A 115 3.40 -1.05 -11.01
CA GLY A 115 4.32 -1.25 -12.14
C GLY A 115 3.60 -1.39 -13.47
N ASP A 116 4.24 -1.04 -14.59
CA ASP A 116 3.68 -1.21 -15.95
C ASP A 116 4.10 -2.57 -16.51
N LEU A 117 3.36 -3.62 -16.16
CA LEU A 117 3.71 -5.02 -16.41
C LEU A 117 3.42 -5.45 -17.85
N ASP A 118 2.49 -4.78 -18.55
CA ASP A 118 2.16 -5.09 -19.95
C ASP A 118 2.72 -4.08 -20.97
N GLY A 119 3.36 -3.01 -20.50
CA GLY A 119 4.07 -2.03 -21.31
C GLY A 119 3.15 -1.07 -22.06
N ASP A 120 1.91 -0.90 -21.59
CA ASP A 120 0.92 -0.03 -22.23
C ASP A 120 1.01 1.45 -21.79
N GLY A 121 1.87 1.73 -20.81
CA GLY A 121 2.13 3.06 -20.28
C GLY A 121 1.16 3.48 -19.15
N PHE A 122 0.28 2.59 -18.70
CA PHE A 122 -0.52 2.77 -17.50
C PHE A 122 0.06 1.94 -16.35
N VAL A 123 -0.12 2.43 -15.13
CA VAL A 123 0.39 1.73 -13.94
C VAL A 123 -0.56 0.59 -13.57
N ASP A 124 -0.06 -0.65 -13.63
CA ASP A 124 -0.72 -1.84 -13.08
C ASP A 124 -0.48 -1.96 -11.57
N ILE A 125 -1.24 -2.86 -10.93
CA ILE A 125 -1.12 -3.13 -9.51
C ILE A 125 -0.96 -4.63 -9.29
N VAL A 126 0.07 -4.99 -8.52
CA VAL A 126 0.27 -6.34 -8.00
C VAL A 126 -0.15 -6.35 -6.54
N VAL A 127 -0.96 -7.34 -6.15
CA VAL A 127 -1.43 -7.52 -4.77
C VAL A 127 -1.04 -8.90 -4.25
N VAL A 128 -0.44 -8.96 -3.07
CA VAL A 128 -0.17 -10.22 -2.36
C VAL A 128 -1.19 -10.41 -1.24
N HIS A 129 -1.90 -11.55 -1.22
CA HIS A 129 -3.05 -11.74 -0.33
C HIS A 129 -3.28 -13.20 0.10
N GLY A 130 -4.22 -13.37 1.03
CA GLY A 130 -4.84 -14.66 1.41
C GLY A 130 -4.13 -15.43 2.51
N VAL A 131 -3.34 -14.76 3.35
CA VAL A 131 -2.45 -15.38 4.34
C VAL A 131 -3.14 -15.82 5.64
N GLU A 132 -4.15 -15.08 6.13
CA GLU A 132 -4.82 -15.36 7.41
C GLU A 132 -6.34 -15.61 7.24
N GLY A 133 -6.89 -16.71 7.79
CA GLY A 133 -8.35 -16.90 7.91
C GLY A 133 -9.18 -17.11 6.60
N ALA A 134 -8.50 -17.26 5.45
CA ALA A 134 -8.96 -17.71 4.13
C ALA A 134 -10.43 -17.46 3.73
N SER A 135 -10.74 -16.22 3.30
CA SER A 135 -11.89 -15.94 2.41
C SER A 135 -11.52 -15.95 0.92
N LEU A 136 -10.22 -15.91 0.58
CA LEU A 136 -9.68 -16.02 -0.78
C LEU A 136 -8.53 -17.04 -0.82
N GLU A 137 -8.25 -17.56 -2.01
CA GLU A 137 -7.06 -18.39 -2.28
C GLU A 137 -5.79 -17.53 -2.15
N PRO A 138 -4.77 -17.93 -1.36
CA PRO A 138 -3.53 -17.17 -1.24
C PRO A 138 -2.77 -17.11 -2.56
N GLY A 139 -2.18 -15.96 -2.82
CA GLY A 139 -1.22 -15.78 -3.89
C GLY A 139 -1.04 -14.34 -4.31
N ILE A 140 -0.63 -14.18 -5.56
CA ILE A 140 -0.28 -12.90 -6.19
C ILE A 140 -1.31 -12.62 -7.28
N SER A 141 -2.05 -11.52 -7.16
CA SER A 141 -3.02 -11.09 -8.15
C SER A 141 -2.59 -9.81 -8.85
N VAL A 142 -2.97 -9.67 -10.11
CA VAL A 142 -2.70 -8.48 -10.93
C VAL A 142 -4.01 -7.75 -11.22
N LEU A 143 -3.95 -6.43 -11.19
CA LEU A 143 -4.96 -5.51 -11.72
C LEU A 143 -4.32 -4.70 -12.84
N TRP A 144 -4.84 -4.83 -14.07
CA TRP A 144 -4.34 -4.11 -15.23
C TRP A 144 -4.83 -2.67 -15.22
N GLY A 145 -3.89 -1.73 -15.25
CA GLY A 145 -4.10 -0.30 -15.35
C GLY A 145 -4.72 0.08 -16.69
N GLY A 146 -5.16 1.33 -16.76
CA GLY A 146 -5.81 1.83 -17.95
C GLY A 146 -6.18 3.30 -17.82
N ALA A 147 -6.54 3.88 -18.96
CA ALA A 147 -6.85 5.30 -19.06
C ALA A 147 -7.91 5.76 -18.03
N GLY A 148 -7.63 6.90 -17.41
CA GLY A 148 -8.56 7.56 -16.49
C GLY A 148 -8.69 6.88 -15.14
N LEU A 149 -7.59 6.34 -14.59
CA LEU A 149 -7.52 5.69 -13.28
C LEU A 149 -8.53 4.53 -13.18
N ARG A 150 -8.48 3.63 -14.18
CA ARG A 150 -9.32 2.44 -14.23
C ARG A 150 -8.44 1.22 -14.20
N TRP A 151 -8.76 0.31 -13.29
CA TRP A 151 -8.11 -0.98 -13.20
C TRP A 151 -9.10 -2.09 -13.51
N SER A 152 -8.64 -3.09 -14.25
CA SER A 152 -9.41 -4.29 -14.56
C SER A 152 -8.76 -5.51 -13.92
N PRO A 153 -9.54 -6.50 -13.42
CA PRO A 153 -8.95 -7.68 -12.82
C PRO A 153 -8.16 -8.51 -13.85
N GLY A 154 -6.85 -8.66 -13.63
CA GLY A 154 -6.01 -9.59 -14.39
C GLY A 154 -6.04 -11.02 -13.86
N GLY A 155 -6.40 -11.18 -12.58
CA GLY A 155 -6.59 -12.47 -11.93
C GLY A 155 -5.40 -12.91 -11.08
N LEU A 156 -5.45 -14.15 -10.59
CA LEU A 156 -4.43 -14.79 -9.76
C LEU A 156 -3.36 -15.44 -10.64
N LEU A 157 -2.09 -15.10 -10.41
CA LEU A 157 -0.96 -15.74 -11.07
C LEU A 157 -0.93 -17.23 -10.70
N PRO A 158 -1.11 -18.16 -11.65
CA PRO A 158 -1.23 -19.59 -11.37
C PRO A 158 -0.06 -20.17 -10.56
N GLU A 159 1.15 -19.70 -10.84
CA GLU A 159 2.41 -20.14 -10.23
C GLU A 159 2.53 -19.73 -8.76
N SER A 160 1.77 -18.72 -8.34
CA SER A 160 1.76 -18.25 -6.94
C SER A 160 0.86 -19.07 -6.02
N ARG A 161 0.07 -20.00 -6.56
CA ARG A 161 -0.94 -20.75 -5.80
C ARG A 161 -0.30 -21.70 -4.79
N GLY A 162 -0.85 -21.70 -3.57
CA GLY A 162 -0.84 -22.88 -2.69
C GLY A 162 0.47 -23.22 -1.94
N GLY A 163 1.34 -22.27 -1.59
CA GLY A 163 2.56 -22.64 -0.85
C GLY A 163 3.28 -21.58 -0.02
N TRP A 164 2.97 -20.30 -0.19
CA TRP A 164 3.76 -19.21 0.39
C TRP A 164 2.88 -18.17 1.05
N HIS A 165 3.34 -17.70 2.20
CA HIS A 165 2.80 -16.51 2.85
C HIS A 165 3.58 -15.32 2.28
N PHE A 166 3.09 -14.76 1.18
CA PHE A 166 3.65 -13.54 0.59
C PHE A 166 3.30 -12.36 1.49
N LEU A 167 4.33 -11.64 1.94
CA LEU A 167 4.21 -10.51 2.86
C LEU A 167 4.64 -9.20 2.22
N GLU A 168 5.44 -9.28 1.16
CA GLU A 168 6.05 -8.13 0.49
C GLU A 168 6.03 -8.35 -1.02
N VAL A 169 5.84 -7.28 -1.77
CA VAL A 169 5.97 -7.27 -3.23
C VAL A 169 6.59 -5.96 -3.70
N GLN A 170 7.46 -6.07 -4.70
CA GLN A 170 8.05 -4.96 -5.42
C GLN A 170 8.04 -5.29 -6.91
N VAL A 171 7.89 -4.27 -7.76
CA VAL A 171 7.93 -4.43 -9.22
C VAL A 171 9.06 -3.58 -9.78
N ALA A 172 9.98 -4.20 -10.52
CA ALA A 172 11.10 -3.53 -11.17
C ALA A 172 11.69 -4.43 -12.25
N ASP A 173 12.24 -3.85 -13.31
CA ASP A 173 13.08 -4.58 -14.28
C ASP A 173 14.45 -4.89 -13.62
N ILE A 174 14.61 -6.09 -13.07
CA ILE A 174 15.80 -6.48 -12.31
C ILE A 174 16.86 -7.16 -13.16
N ASP A 175 16.49 -7.69 -14.32
CA ASP A 175 17.40 -8.37 -15.24
C ASP A 175 17.80 -7.52 -16.47
N GLY A 176 17.14 -6.38 -16.67
CA GLY A 176 17.44 -5.39 -17.69
C GLY A 176 16.88 -5.73 -19.08
N ASP A 177 15.87 -6.59 -19.16
CA ASP A 177 15.27 -6.99 -20.44
C ASP A 177 14.20 -6.01 -20.97
N GLY A 178 13.84 -5.02 -20.17
CA GLY A 178 12.84 -4.00 -20.47
C GLY A 178 11.41 -4.37 -20.07
N PHE A 179 11.19 -5.51 -19.42
CA PHE A 179 9.92 -5.91 -18.82
C PHE A 179 10.05 -5.94 -17.30
N PRO A 180 9.08 -5.40 -16.53
CA PRO A 180 9.22 -5.45 -15.08
C PRO A 180 9.04 -6.85 -14.50
N ASP A 181 9.89 -7.18 -13.54
CA ASP A 181 9.81 -8.38 -12.73
C ASP A 181 8.99 -8.13 -11.46
N ILE A 182 8.27 -9.16 -11.01
CA ILE A 182 7.58 -9.18 -9.72
C ILE A 182 8.48 -9.88 -8.69
N VAL A 183 9.02 -9.12 -7.75
CA VAL A 183 9.85 -9.65 -6.65
C VAL A 183 9.00 -9.75 -5.39
N VAL A 184 8.87 -10.97 -4.85
CA VAL A 184 8.08 -11.22 -3.64
C VAL A 184 8.92 -11.71 -2.48
N GLY A 185 8.61 -11.18 -1.29
CA GLY A 185 9.14 -11.61 -0.01
C GLY A 185 8.06 -12.34 0.78
N GLY A 186 8.42 -13.40 1.48
CA GLY A 186 7.44 -14.16 2.23
C GLY A 186 8.04 -15.22 3.13
N ARG A 187 7.15 -15.93 3.81
CA ARG A 187 7.50 -17.11 4.60
C ARG A 187 6.91 -18.32 3.91
N ALA A 188 7.73 -19.33 3.66
CA ALA A 188 7.21 -20.58 3.17
C ALA A 188 6.31 -21.21 4.26
N SER A 189 5.19 -21.82 3.84
CA SER A 189 4.35 -22.63 4.72
C SER A 189 5.08 -23.88 5.25
N ARG A 190 6.29 -24.15 4.74
CA ARG A 190 7.26 -25.14 5.22
C ARG A 190 8.60 -24.46 5.47
N PRO A 191 9.38 -24.86 6.49
CA PRO A 191 10.71 -24.29 6.70
C PRO A 191 11.57 -24.40 5.44
N ALA A 192 12.39 -23.38 5.16
CA ALA A 192 13.43 -23.46 4.15
C ALA A 192 14.34 -24.66 4.48
N GLY A 193 14.34 -25.68 3.61
CA GLY A 193 15.04 -26.96 3.86
C GLY A 193 14.21 -28.24 3.67
N GLY A 194 13.18 -28.23 2.82
CA GLY A 194 12.60 -29.49 2.32
C GLY A 194 13.65 -30.38 1.64
N PRO A 195 13.43 -31.70 1.56
CA PRO A 195 14.42 -32.59 0.94
C PRO A 195 14.64 -32.17 -0.52
N LYS A 196 15.92 -32.12 -0.91
CA LYS A 196 16.33 -32.00 -2.29
C LYS A 196 16.10 -33.35 -2.94
N ASP A 197 14.93 -33.53 -3.54
CA ASP A 197 14.68 -34.64 -4.46
C ASP A 197 14.92 -34.15 -5.89
#